data_AF-R1CDD2-F1
#
_entry.id   AF-R1CDD2-F1
#
_cell.length_a   1.000
_cell.length_b   1.000
_cell.length_c   1.000
_cell.angle_alpha   90.00
_cell.angle_beta   90.00
_cell.angle_gamma   90.00
#
_symmetry.space_group_name_H-M   'P 1'
#
loop_
_entity.id
_entity.type
_entity.pdbx_description
1 polymer ?
#
loop_
_entity_poly.entity_id
_entity_poly.type
_entity_poly.pdbx_seq_one_letter_code
_entity_poly.pdbx_strand_id
1 'polypeptide(L)'
;MSRTVLLLLLLARARGALVPPPISRVVMKFGGSSVRDAERIAEVASLVRAQMVEHSVQPCLVCSAMGKTTNGLLAAADRAIDEGTVDLSTVRALHVDTLDALSISGTDASEVVELLDKCERTLEGVALLGELSPRTRDLVVSYGERLSGRVVAATLRRQGVRAQQLEAWDVGVVTTDEFGEATPLDQSWEGIAASLLPVMEEGTVPVVTGFIGKPRGRRLAGHWGRVTTLGRGGSDLTASLLGAAAGFDEVQVWKDVDGILTADTRADCGRQRARADPRICPAAAPVARVTFDEAAELAYFGAQVLHPLAMQPCRRAGVPFRAASSLVKNSYNPAAEGTLISADGSACSETRLVSAITSKNGARLRGEEQGAYGFLARVFAAFDRWRISIDVIASSEVSVSLTLNKNQLLERRSISALEHLPAGVERSEALVGLMADLEQVANVRVSGGHSIVTLIANVGCSSAVVSAVCAAMDRLGIPVQMISQGASKVNISIVVPEERAVEAVQELHRHFFEQPPDCAGAS
;
A
#
# COMPACT_ATOMS: atom_id res chain seq x y z
N MET A 1 -16.83 42.86 1.19
CA MET A 1 -15.56 43.49 0.74
C MET A 1 -15.82 44.97 0.46
N SER A 2 -15.04 45.86 1.07
CA SER A 2 -15.12 47.30 0.80
C SER A 2 -14.76 47.60 -0.66
N ARG A 3 -15.44 48.58 -1.29
CA ARG A 3 -15.16 49.05 -2.66
C ARG A 3 -13.68 49.38 -2.89
N THR A 4 -12.96 49.76 -1.84
CA THR A 4 -11.52 50.03 -1.86
C THR A 4 -10.68 48.79 -2.15
N VAL A 5 -11.08 47.61 -1.64
CA VAL A 5 -10.37 46.34 -1.87
C VAL A 5 -10.54 45.87 -3.32
N LEU A 6 -11.74 46.05 -3.87
CA LEU A 6 -12.03 45.74 -5.28
C LEU A 6 -11.23 46.63 -6.24
N LEU A 7 -11.09 47.91 -5.91
CA LEU A 7 -10.31 48.86 -6.69
C LEU A 7 -8.80 48.56 -6.66
N LEU A 8 -8.26 48.15 -5.49
CA LEU A 8 -6.88 47.71 -5.35
C LEU A 8 -6.58 46.43 -6.16
N LEU A 9 -7.50 45.46 -6.17
CA LEU A 9 -7.38 44.23 -6.98
C LEU A 9 -7.44 44.52 -8.48
N LEU A 10 -8.28 45.47 -8.90
CA LEU A 10 -8.38 45.92 -10.30
C LEU A 10 -7.13 46.70 -10.73
N LEU A 11 -6.57 47.54 -9.87
CA LEU A 11 -5.33 48.27 -10.12
C LEU A 11 -4.10 47.35 -10.15
N ALA A 12 -4.08 46.28 -9.35
CA ALA A 12 -3.06 45.24 -9.40
C ALA A 12 -3.10 44.46 -10.72
N ARG A 13 -4.30 44.12 -11.22
CA ARG A 13 -4.49 43.52 -12.55
C ARG A 13 -4.06 44.44 -13.69
N ALA A 14 -4.26 45.75 -13.57
CA ALA A 14 -3.88 46.72 -14.60
C ALA A 14 -2.37 47.00 -14.67
N ARG A 15 -1.57 46.58 -13.67
CA ARG A 15 -0.12 46.83 -13.59
C ARG A 15 0.78 45.65 -13.95
N GLY A 16 0.25 44.56 -14.49
CA GLY A 16 1.08 43.40 -14.83
C GLY A 16 1.83 42.80 -13.62
N ALA A 17 1.32 43.04 -12.40
CA ALA A 17 1.75 42.28 -11.24
C ALA A 17 1.21 40.87 -11.45
N LEU A 18 2.11 39.93 -11.80
CA LEU A 18 1.85 38.50 -11.81
C LEU A 18 1.13 38.16 -10.50
N VAL A 19 -0.17 37.87 -10.58
CA VAL A 19 -0.87 37.22 -9.48
C VAL A 19 -0.09 35.93 -9.25
N PRO A 20 0.53 35.71 -8.08
CA PRO A 20 1.26 34.48 -7.85
C PRO A 20 0.31 33.31 -8.11
N PRO A 21 0.78 32.22 -8.74
CA PRO A 21 -0.08 31.06 -8.96
C PRO A 21 -0.71 30.64 -7.63
N PRO A 22 -1.99 30.21 -7.63
CA PRO A 22 -2.64 29.79 -6.41
C PRO A 22 -1.82 28.68 -5.75
N ILE A 23 -1.48 28.87 -4.48
CA ILE A 23 -0.71 27.90 -3.70
C ILE A 23 -1.53 26.61 -3.63
N SER A 24 -0.95 25.50 -4.10
CA SER A 24 -1.63 24.21 -4.07
C SER A 24 -1.25 23.43 -2.80
N ARG A 25 -2.25 22.97 -2.05
CA ARG A 25 -2.05 22.16 -0.84
C ARG A 25 -1.96 20.69 -1.23
N VAL A 26 -0.83 20.07 -0.94
CA VAL A 26 -0.56 18.69 -1.36
C VAL A 26 -0.13 17.84 -0.18
N VAL A 27 -0.75 16.67 -0.01
CA VAL A 27 -0.22 15.65 0.91
C VAL A 27 0.85 14.86 0.16
N MET A 28 2.06 14.78 0.70
CA MET A 28 3.17 14.03 0.11
C MET A 28 3.55 12.89 1.03
N LYS A 29 3.21 11.67 0.63
CA LYS A 29 3.54 10.46 1.40
C LYS A 29 4.83 9.85 0.88
N PHE A 30 5.77 9.56 1.78
CA PHE A 30 7.01 8.86 1.46
C PHE A 30 7.02 7.47 2.11
N GLY A 31 7.25 6.43 1.29
CA GLY A 31 7.41 5.05 1.77
C GLY A 31 8.76 4.80 2.45
N GLY A 32 8.88 3.67 3.14
CA GLY A 32 10.10 3.35 3.90
C GLY A 32 11.37 3.26 3.05
N SER A 33 11.27 2.87 1.78
CA SER A 33 12.39 2.89 0.83
C SER A 33 12.82 4.30 0.43
N SER A 34 11.91 5.28 0.47
CA SER A 34 12.17 6.69 0.17
C SER A 34 12.82 7.43 1.35
N VAL A 35 12.73 6.90 2.57
CA VAL A 35 13.33 7.48 3.79
C VAL A 35 14.23 6.48 4.51
N ARG A 36 14.90 5.59 3.76
CA ARG A 36 15.58 4.43 4.35
C ARG A 36 16.87 4.76 5.11
N ASP A 37 17.53 5.84 4.73
CA ASP A 37 18.85 6.26 5.20
C ASP A 37 19.00 7.79 5.06
N ALA A 38 20.14 8.32 5.52
CA ALA A 38 20.47 9.75 5.46
C ALA A 38 20.42 10.33 4.05
N GLU A 39 21.01 9.64 3.06
CA GLU A 39 21.06 10.09 1.67
C GLU A 39 19.64 10.28 1.13
N ARG A 40 18.79 9.26 1.27
CA ARG A 40 17.40 9.31 0.82
C ARG A 40 16.57 10.38 1.55
N ILE A 41 16.78 10.58 2.85
CA ILE A 41 16.09 11.64 3.61
C ILE A 41 16.52 13.03 3.13
N ALA A 42 17.80 13.25 2.83
CA ALA A 42 18.30 14.51 2.29
C ALA A 42 17.71 14.83 0.90
N GLU A 43 17.56 13.80 0.06
CA GLU A 43 16.91 13.91 -1.25
C GLU A 43 15.42 14.22 -1.12
N VAL A 44 14.70 13.56 -0.19
CA VAL A 44 13.30 13.88 0.12
C VAL A 44 13.14 15.32 0.58
N ALA A 45 13.99 15.79 1.49
CA ALA A 45 13.95 17.18 1.96
C ALA A 45 14.21 18.18 0.82
N SER A 46 15.15 17.87 -0.08
CA SER A 46 15.44 18.69 -1.27
C SER A 46 14.26 18.71 -2.25
N LEU A 47 13.61 17.57 -2.46
CA LEU A 47 12.43 17.44 -3.30
C LEU A 47 11.26 18.26 -2.75
N VAL A 48 10.99 18.19 -1.45
CA VAL A 48 9.95 18.99 -0.79
C VAL A 48 10.24 20.49 -0.96
N ARG A 49 11.49 20.90 -0.75
CA ARG A 49 11.91 22.30 -0.97
C ARG A 49 11.71 22.75 -2.41
N ALA A 50 12.06 21.92 -3.38
CA ALA A 50 11.86 22.21 -4.81
C ALA A 50 10.36 22.37 -5.14
N GLN A 51 9.50 21.48 -4.63
CA GLN A 51 8.04 21.61 -4.80
C GLN A 51 7.49 22.93 -4.21
N MET A 52 7.99 23.35 -3.04
CA MET A 52 7.58 24.61 -2.43
C MET A 52 7.99 25.83 -3.26
N VAL A 53 9.25 25.87 -3.72
CA VAL A 53 9.83 27.05 -4.39
C VAL A 53 9.45 27.12 -5.86
N GLU A 54 9.54 26.01 -6.59
CA GLU A 54 9.41 25.97 -8.05
C GLU A 54 7.94 25.76 -8.49
N HIS A 55 7.14 25.08 -7.67
CA HIS A 55 5.77 24.71 -8.01
C HIS A 55 4.70 25.35 -7.13
N SER A 56 5.10 26.23 -6.18
CA SER A 56 4.17 26.90 -5.26
C SER A 56 3.27 25.92 -4.48
N VAL A 57 3.84 24.79 -4.07
CA VAL A 57 3.16 23.77 -3.27
C VAL A 57 3.29 24.10 -1.78
N GLN A 58 2.21 23.94 -1.03
CA GLN A 58 2.19 23.93 0.43
C GLN A 58 2.03 22.47 0.91
N PRO A 59 3.13 21.79 1.27
CA PRO A 59 3.10 20.36 1.52
C PRO A 59 2.68 20.02 2.95
N CYS A 60 1.98 18.89 3.10
CA CYS A 60 1.85 18.14 4.34
C CYS A 60 2.49 16.76 4.12
N LEU A 61 3.49 16.40 4.93
CA LEU A 61 4.25 15.17 4.73
C LEU A 61 3.66 14.04 5.55
N VAL A 62 3.62 12.84 4.97
CA VAL A 62 3.34 11.59 5.70
C VAL A 62 4.50 10.63 5.50
N CYS A 63 5.14 10.21 6.59
CA CYS A 63 6.31 9.33 6.51
C CYS A 63 5.99 7.94 7.08
N SER A 64 6.39 6.90 6.35
CA SER A 64 6.53 5.54 6.90
C SER A 64 7.82 5.42 7.73
N ALA A 65 7.97 4.35 8.51
CA ALA A 65 9.22 4.04 9.18
C ALA A 65 10.40 3.89 8.20
N MET A 66 11.63 4.16 8.67
CA MET A 66 12.83 4.08 7.83
C MET A 66 13.13 2.64 7.38
N GLY A 67 13.18 2.40 6.07
CA GLY A 67 13.63 1.14 5.48
C GLY A 67 12.85 -0.08 6.01
N LYS A 68 13.53 -0.95 6.76
CA LYS A 68 12.96 -2.17 7.35
C LYS A 68 12.67 -2.05 8.85
N THR A 69 12.65 -0.84 9.40
CA THR A 69 12.53 -0.59 10.84
C THR A 69 11.29 -1.25 11.46
N THR A 70 10.11 -1.18 10.82
CA THR A 70 8.90 -1.85 11.32
C THR A 70 9.10 -3.36 11.49
N ASN A 71 9.78 -4.02 10.53
CA ASN A 71 10.10 -5.44 10.64
C ASN A 71 11.13 -5.71 11.74
N GLY A 72 12.09 -4.80 11.92
CA GLY A 72 13.06 -4.87 13.01
C GLY A 72 12.41 -4.74 14.38
N LEU A 73 11.45 -3.83 14.54
CA LEU A 73 10.67 -3.62 15.77
C LEU A 73 9.80 -4.84 16.10
N LEU A 74 9.14 -5.42 15.09
CA LEU A 74 8.40 -6.68 15.25
C LEU A 74 9.31 -7.82 15.68
N ALA A 75 10.45 -8.01 15.01
CA ALA A 75 11.40 -9.05 15.36
C ALA A 75 12.00 -8.85 16.78
N ALA A 76 12.23 -7.61 17.19
CA ALA A 76 12.69 -7.30 18.55
C ALA A 76 11.61 -7.61 19.60
N ALA A 77 10.33 -7.32 19.29
CA ALA A 77 9.22 -7.69 20.15
C ALA A 77 9.06 -9.20 20.28
N ASP A 78 9.16 -9.93 19.15
CA ASP A 78 9.08 -11.40 19.10
C ASP A 78 10.23 -12.04 19.92
N ARG A 79 11.47 -11.55 19.80
CA ARG A 79 12.58 -12.02 20.66
C ARG A 79 12.39 -11.67 22.13
N ALA A 80 11.85 -10.50 22.44
CA ALA A 80 11.60 -10.09 23.82
C ALA A 80 10.60 -11.03 24.50
N ILE A 81 9.56 -11.48 23.78
CA ILE A 81 8.57 -12.42 24.32
C ILE A 81 9.05 -13.88 24.33
N ASP A 82 9.72 -14.34 23.28
CA ASP A 82 10.09 -15.75 23.13
C ASP A 82 11.38 -16.12 23.88
N GLU A 83 12.34 -15.20 23.91
CA GLU A 83 13.70 -15.43 24.43
C GLU A 83 14.00 -14.60 25.69
N GLY A 84 13.10 -13.69 26.09
CA GLY A 84 13.36 -12.72 27.17
C GLY A 84 14.47 -11.72 26.84
N THR A 85 14.86 -11.61 25.57
CA THR A 85 16.03 -10.83 25.13
C THR A 85 15.59 -9.58 24.39
N VAL A 86 16.05 -8.42 24.84
CA VAL A 86 15.83 -7.13 24.19
C VAL A 86 17.03 -6.77 23.34
N ASP A 87 16.81 -6.64 22.03
CA ASP A 87 17.83 -6.15 21.10
C ASP A 87 17.22 -5.16 20.11
N LEU A 88 17.52 -3.88 20.32
CA LEU A 88 17.16 -2.76 19.46
C LEU A 88 18.39 -2.20 18.70
N SER A 89 19.56 -2.86 18.79
CA SER A 89 20.83 -2.33 18.30
C SER A 89 20.80 -1.91 16.83
N THR A 90 20.19 -2.71 15.96
CA THR A 90 20.09 -2.43 14.53
C THR A 90 19.24 -1.18 14.25
N VAL A 91 18.11 -1.03 14.95
CA VAL A 91 17.23 0.13 14.80
C VAL A 91 17.90 1.38 15.37
N ARG A 92 18.54 1.25 16.55
CA ARG A 92 19.27 2.34 17.20
C ARG A 92 20.42 2.84 16.32
N ALA A 93 21.27 1.94 15.83
CA ALA A 93 22.39 2.27 14.94
C ALA A 93 21.90 3.00 13.69
N LEU A 94 20.88 2.47 13.00
CA LEU A 94 20.33 3.12 11.81
C LEU A 94 19.95 4.58 12.04
N HIS A 95 19.26 4.88 13.15
CA HIS A 95 18.80 6.24 13.43
C HIS A 95 19.94 7.15 13.90
N VAL A 96 20.83 6.65 14.77
CA VAL A 96 21.99 7.42 15.26
C VAL A 96 22.94 7.75 14.11
N ASP A 97 23.31 6.75 13.29
CA ASP A 97 24.17 6.95 12.12
C ASP A 97 23.53 7.93 11.12
N THR A 98 22.20 7.92 11.00
CA THR A 98 21.47 8.86 10.15
C THR A 98 21.51 10.29 10.71
N LEU A 99 21.36 10.46 12.03
CA LEU A 99 21.51 11.77 12.67
C LEU A 99 22.92 12.33 12.43
N ASP A 100 23.94 11.51 12.63
CA ASP A 100 25.34 11.91 12.45
C ASP A 100 25.64 12.28 10.98
N ALA A 101 25.22 11.44 10.03
CA ALA A 101 25.42 11.68 8.60
C ALA A 101 24.69 12.95 8.10
N LEU A 102 23.54 13.28 8.69
CA LEU A 102 22.80 14.52 8.40
C LEU A 102 23.25 15.71 9.27
N SER A 103 24.23 15.49 10.14
CA SER A 103 24.72 16.46 11.12
C SER A 103 23.61 17.02 12.02
N ILE A 104 22.59 16.23 12.34
CA ILE A 104 21.49 16.64 13.23
C ILE A 104 21.99 16.53 14.67
N SER A 105 21.88 17.62 15.43
CA SER A 105 22.40 17.74 16.80
C SER A 105 21.46 18.56 17.69
N GLY A 106 21.73 18.58 19.00
CA GLY A 106 20.96 19.39 19.95
C GLY A 106 19.60 18.77 20.26
N THR A 107 18.56 19.60 20.35
CA THR A 107 17.20 19.18 20.72
C THR A 107 16.65 18.11 19.78
N ASP A 108 16.86 18.27 18.47
CA ASP A 108 16.34 17.36 17.44
C ASP A 108 16.93 15.95 17.58
N ALA A 109 18.23 15.85 17.85
CA ALA A 109 18.89 14.55 18.09
C ALA A 109 18.44 13.94 19.43
N SER A 110 18.33 14.77 20.48
CA SER A 110 17.88 14.32 21.81
C SER A 110 16.49 13.71 21.77
N GLU A 111 15.54 14.32 21.05
CA GLU A 111 14.19 13.79 20.92
C GLU A 111 14.15 12.39 20.28
N VAL A 112 14.99 12.15 19.28
CA VAL A 112 15.09 10.84 18.60
C VAL A 112 15.72 9.80 19.53
N VAL A 113 16.82 10.14 20.21
CA VAL A 113 17.50 9.24 21.15
C VAL A 113 16.59 8.88 22.33
N GLU A 114 15.91 9.86 22.93
CA GLU A 114 14.95 9.60 24.00
C GLU A 114 13.80 8.68 23.56
N LEU A 115 13.40 8.78 22.29
CA LEU A 115 12.35 7.94 21.74
C LEU A 115 12.83 6.50 21.52
N LEU A 116 14.09 6.30 21.12
CA LEU A 116 14.74 4.98 21.09
C LEU A 116 14.81 4.38 22.49
N ASP A 117 15.21 5.16 23.50
CA ASP A 117 15.28 4.70 24.90
C ASP A 117 13.89 4.36 25.47
N LYS A 118 12.83 5.04 25.01
CA LYS A 118 11.44 4.68 25.34
C LYS A 118 11.03 3.37 24.68
N CYS A 119 11.44 3.13 23.44
CA CYS A 119 11.17 1.88 22.72
C CYS A 119 11.85 0.70 23.43
N GLU A 120 13.12 0.84 23.77
CA GLU A 120 13.90 -0.18 24.49
C GLU A 120 13.26 -0.52 25.84
N ARG A 121 12.90 0.47 26.66
CA ARG A 121 12.15 0.26 27.91
C ARG A 121 10.81 -0.44 27.73
N THR A 122 10.13 -0.19 26.60
CA THR A 122 8.87 -0.88 26.30
C THR A 122 9.12 -2.36 26.03
N LEU A 123 10.18 -2.68 25.29
CA LEU A 123 10.60 -4.07 25.01
C LEU A 123 11.10 -4.77 26.27
N GLU A 124 11.82 -4.08 27.16
CA GLU A 124 12.19 -4.60 28.48
C GLU A 124 10.95 -4.96 29.29
N GLY A 125 9.92 -4.12 29.27
CA GLY A 125 8.63 -4.41 29.90
C GLY A 125 7.98 -5.69 29.34
N VAL A 126 8.03 -5.89 28.01
CA VAL A 126 7.53 -7.12 27.36
C VAL A 126 8.30 -8.34 27.86
N ALA A 127 9.64 -8.27 27.87
CA ALA A 127 10.49 -9.38 28.31
C ALA A 127 10.30 -9.71 29.80
N LEU A 128 10.15 -8.71 30.67
CA LEU A 128 9.94 -8.89 32.10
C LEU A 128 8.57 -9.47 32.44
N LEU A 129 7.53 -9.07 31.71
CA LEU A 129 6.17 -9.56 31.92
C LEU A 129 5.91 -10.91 31.26
N GLY A 130 6.65 -11.25 30.19
CA GLY A 130 6.36 -12.42 29.38
C GLY A 130 5.02 -12.32 28.67
N GLU A 131 4.58 -11.10 28.31
CA GLU A 131 3.32 -10.87 27.59
C GLU A 131 3.49 -9.81 26.49
N LEU A 132 3.05 -10.16 25.27
CA LEU A 132 2.96 -9.22 24.13
C LEU A 132 1.51 -9.12 23.63
N SER A 133 0.73 -8.25 24.27
CA SER A 133 -0.64 -7.98 23.81
C SER A 133 -0.66 -7.26 22.44
N PRO A 134 -1.73 -7.38 21.63
CA PRO A 134 -1.88 -6.63 20.38
C PRO A 134 -1.71 -5.11 20.56
N ARG A 135 -2.19 -4.58 21.70
CA ARG A 135 -2.00 -3.18 22.08
C ARG A 135 -0.54 -2.81 22.28
N THR A 136 0.22 -3.66 22.97
CA THR A 136 1.66 -3.44 23.19
C THR A 136 2.41 -3.55 21.87
N ARG A 137 2.02 -4.49 21.01
CA ARG A 137 2.58 -4.65 19.67
C ARG A 137 2.40 -3.39 18.83
N ASP A 138 1.20 -2.80 18.82
CA ASP A 138 0.92 -1.53 18.13
C ASP A 138 1.79 -0.38 18.64
N LEU A 139 1.96 -0.28 19.97
CA LEU A 139 2.86 0.71 20.56
C LEU A 139 4.31 0.49 20.08
N VAL A 140 4.82 -0.74 20.10
CA VAL A 140 6.20 -1.05 19.69
C VAL A 140 6.44 -0.68 18.23
N VAL A 141 5.54 -1.06 17.31
CA VAL A 141 5.74 -0.74 15.89
C VAL A 141 5.55 0.74 15.59
N SER A 142 4.74 1.47 16.38
CA SER A 142 4.54 2.91 16.20
C SER A 142 5.82 3.74 16.31
N TYR A 143 6.83 3.24 17.04
CA TYR A 143 8.11 3.94 17.17
C TYR A 143 8.78 4.16 15.81
N GLY A 144 8.54 3.30 14.82
CA GLY A 144 9.15 3.42 13.50
C GLY A 144 8.81 4.75 12.80
N GLU A 145 7.53 5.06 12.62
CA GLU A 145 7.05 6.30 12.00
C GLU A 145 7.34 7.54 12.85
N ARG A 146 7.30 7.38 14.17
CA ARG A 146 7.58 8.46 15.12
C ARG A 146 9.05 8.88 15.08
N LEU A 147 9.96 7.92 14.93
CA LEU A 147 11.38 8.19 14.75
C LEU A 147 11.64 8.82 13.36
N SER A 148 11.11 8.21 12.29
CA SER A 148 11.36 8.70 10.92
C SER A 148 10.82 10.12 10.70
N GLY A 149 9.62 10.42 11.19
CA GLY A 149 9.02 11.76 11.09
C GLY A 149 9.86 12.84 11.77
N ARG A 150 10.50 12.53 12.91
CA ARG A 150 11.37 13.46 13.63
C ARG A 150 12.66 13.75 12.86
N VAL A 151 13.31 12.70 12.32
CA VAL A 151 14.52 12.85 11.49
C VAL A 151 14.22 13.67 10.23
N VAL A 152 13.10 13.40 9.55
CA VAL A 152 12.69 14.16 8.34
C VAL A 152 12.40 15.63 8.69
N ALA A 153 11.66 15.90 9.75
CA ALA A 153 11.36 17.27 10.18
C ALA A 153 12.63 18.06 10.55
N ALA A 154 13.57 17.42 11.28
CA ALA A 154 14.87 18.02 11.61
C ALA A 154 15.70 18.33 10.36
N THR A 155 15.69 17.42 9.37
CA THR A 155 16.40 17.62 8.10
C THR A 155 15.84 18.80 7.32
N LEU A 156 14.52 18.93 7.24
CA LEU A 156 13.86 20.07 6.61
C LEU A 156 14.25 21.39 7.28
N ARG A 157 14.25 21.43 8.63
CA ARG A 157 14.70 22.60 9.40
C ARG A 157 16.14 22.96 9.10
N ARG A 158 17.05 21.98 9.02
CA ARG A 158 18.45 22.21 8.61
C ARG A 158 18.57 22.79 7.20
N GLN A 159 17.65 22.47 6.31
CA GLN A 159 17.60 23.02 4.94
C GLN A 159 16.80 24.34 4.85
N GLY A 160 16.49 24.98 5.97
CA GLY A 160 15.81 26.27 6.02
C GLY A 160 14.29 26.21 5.86
N VAL A 161 13.70 25.02 5.84
CA VAL A 161 12.25 24.84 5.78
C VAL A 161 11.69 24.75 7.20
N ARG A 162 10.75 25.62 7.55
CA ARG A 162 10.02 25.52 8.82
C ARG A 162 9.20 24.23 8.79
N ALA A 163 9.55 23.26 9.63
CA ALA A 163 8.87 21.97 9.68
C ALA A 163 8.64 21.53 11.13
N GLN A 164 7.52 20.85 11.37
CA GLN A 164 7.15 20.32 12.68
C GLN A 164 6.67 18.88 12.55
N GLN A 165 7.22 17.98 13.37
CA GLN A 165 6.71 16.62 13.47
C GLN A 165 5.43 16.60 14.30
N LEU A 166 4.40 15.92 13.79
CA LEU A 166 3.11 15.76 14.46
C LEU A 166 2.73 14.28 14.49
N GLU A 167 2.27 13.81 15.64
CA GLU A 167 1.72 12.45 15.72
C GLU A 167 0.32 12.43 15.10
N ALA A 168 -0.04 11.37 14.40
CA ALA A 168 -1.32 11.23 13.69
C ALA A 168 -2.53 11.46 14.62
N TRP A 169 -2.43 10.99 15.85
CA TRP A 169 -3.48 11.17 16.84
C TRP A 169 -3.59 12.59 17.40
N ASP A 170 -2.53 13.39 17.32
CA ASP A 170 -2.56 14.80 17.72
C ASP A 170 -3.16 15.67 16.62
N VAL A 171 -3.05 15.23 15.35
CA VAL A 171 -3.79 15.82 14.21
C VAL A 171 -5.19 15.24 14.05
N GLY A 172 -5.72 14.49 15.02
CA GLY A 172 -7.12 14.08 15.01
C GLY A 172 -7.43 12.75 14.33
N VAL A 173 -6.45 11.90 14.00
CA VAL A 173 -6.73 10.52 13.54
C VAL A 173 -7.23 9.68 14.73
N VAL A 174 -8.53 9.39 14.73
CA VAL A 174 -9.21 8.57 15.74
C VAL A 174 -9.68 7.28 15.10
N THR A 175 -9.47 6.15 15.77
CA THR A 175 -9.78 4.81 15.26
C THR A 175 -10.72 4.05 16.18
N THR A 176 -11.14 2.88 15.73
CA THR A 176 -11.63 1.79 16.58
C THR A 176 -10.49 1.20 17.44
N ASP A 177 -10.80 0.25 18.33
CA ASP A 177 -9.85 -0.40 19.23
C ASP A 177 -9.44 -1.83 18.81
N GLU A 178 -9.68 -2.21 17.55
CA GLU A 178 -9.09 -3.42 16.96
C GLU A 178 -7.60 -3.20 16.63
N PHE A 179 -6.74 -3.34 17.64
CA PHE A 179 -5.29 -3.22 17.49
C PHE A 179 -4.73 -4.12 16.37
N GLY A 180 -3.77 -3.60 15.62
CA GLY A 180 -3.16 -4.23 14.44
C GLY A 180 -3.81 -3.84 13.11
N GLU A 181 -5.13 -3.61 13.08
CA GLU A 181 -5.91 -3.33 11.87
C GLU A 181 -7.06 -2.34 12.14
N ALA A 182 -6.80 -1.32 12.96
CA ALA A 182 -7.82 -0.39 13.42
C ALA A 182 -8.36 0.47 12.27
N THR A 183 -9.66 0.76 12.30
CA THR A 183 -10.34 1.53 11.26
C THR A 183 -10.51 2.99 11.69
N PRO A 184 -10.13 3.98 10.85
CA PRO A 184 -10.40 5.39 11.14
C PRO A 184 -11.91 5.68 11.27
N LEU A 185 -12.27 6.42 12.31
CA LEU A 185 -13.65 6.84 12.58
C LEU A 185 -13.98 8.17 11.90
N ASP A 186 -15.27 8.40 11.66
CA ASP A 186 -15.80 9.65 11.08
C ASP A 186 -15.37 10.91 11.84
N GLN A 187 -15.19 10.80 13.16
CA GLN A 187 -14.69 11.91 13.98
C GLN A 187 -13.31 12.43 13.53
N SER A 188 -12.52 11.61 12.83
CA SER A 188 -11.23 12.05 12.28
C SER A 188 -11.38 13.18 11.28
N TRP A 189 -12.47 13.21 10.51
CA TRP A 189 -12.65 14.19 9.43
C TRP A 189 -12.67 15.63 9.95
N GLU A 190 -13.41 15.86 11.03
CA GLU A 190 -13.50 17.19 11.67
C GLU A 190 -12.19 17.54 12.41
N GLY A 191 -11.60 16.58 13.13
CA GLY A 191 -10.40 16.80 13.93
C GLY A 191 -9.15 17.13 13.10
N ILE A 192 -9.04 16.52 11.92
CA ILE A 192 -7.89 16.71 11.02
C ILE A 192 -7.83 18.13 10.47
N ALA A 193 -8.91 18.62 9.87
CA ALA A 193 -8.92 19.97 9.31
C ALA A 193 -8.62 21.03 10.39
N ALA A 194 -9.25 20.89 11.57
CA ALA A 194 -9.08 21.82 12.68
C ALA A 194 -7.66 21.87 13.26
N SER A 195 -6.92 20.75 13.20
CA SER A 195 -5.58 20.66 13.77
C SER A 195 -4.47 20.97 12.76
N LEU A 196 -4.66 20.54 11.50
CA LEU A 196 -3.61 20.58 10.48
C LEU A 196 -3.53 21.94 9.77
N LEU A 197 -4.67 22.55 9.43
CA LEU A 197 -4.70 23.80 8.66
C LEU A 197 -4.02 24.97 9.38
N PRO A 198 -4.19 25.19 10.70
CA PRO A 198 -3.50 26.28 11.40
C PRO A 198 -1.97 26.19 11.31
N VAL A 199 -1.41 24.99 11.46
CA VAL A 199 0.05 24.76 11.36
C VAL A 199 0.57 25.15 9.96
N MET A 200 -0.19 24.79 8.93
CA MET A 200 0.15 25.13 7.55
C MET A 200 0.04 26.63 7.28
N GLU A 201 -1.01 27.29 7.80
CA GLU A 201 -1.24 28.73 7.65
C GLU A 201 -0.13 29.59 8.29
N GLU A 202 0.54 29.08 9.33
CA GLU A 202 1.75 29.68 9.91
C GLU A 202 3.02 29.50 9.04
N GLY A 203 2.89 28.85 7.88
CA GLY A 203 4.02 28.55 6.99
C GLY A 203 4.91 27.41 7.48
N THR A 204 4.41 26.57 8.40
CA THR A 204 5.12 25.39 8.89
C THR A 204 4.67 24.16 8.09
N VAL A 205 5.63 23.35 7.63
CA VAL A 205 5.38 22.06 6.97
C VAL A 205 5.12 21.00 8.05
N PRO A 206 3.88 20.48 8.18
CA PRO A 206 3.61 19.38 9.09
C PRO A 206 4.20 18.08 8.54
N VAL A 207 4.91 17.35 9.39
CA VAL A 207 5.43 16.01 9.12
C VAL A 207 4.67 15.03 10.02
N VAL A 208 3.60 14.46 9.48
CA VAL A 208 2.68 13.60 10.19
C VAL A 208 3.14 12.14 10.13
N THR A 209 3.07 11.42 11.24
CA THR A 209 3.28 9.96 11.22
C THR A 209 2.22 9.27 10.39
N GLY A 210 2.62 8.36 9.48
CA GLY A 210 1.67 7.45 8.84
C GLY A 210 1.27 6.30 9.78
N PHE A 211 0.41 5.39 9.31
CA PHE A 211 0.16 4.05 9.87
C PHE A 211 -0.48 3.98 11.27
N ILE A 212 -0.46 5.06 12.06
CA ILE A 212 -0.87 5.05 13.46
C ILE A 212 -2.06 5.96 13.74
N GLY A 213 -2.75 5.70 14.85
CA GLY A 213 -3.87 6.49 15.35
C GLY A 213 -4.07 6.30 16.85
N LYS A 214 -5.22 6.73 17.37
CA LYS A 214 -5.66 6.44 18.74
C LYS A 214 -7.12 5.99 18.74
N PRO A 215 -7.54 5.06 19.62
CA PRO A 215 -8.94 4.71 19.75
C PRO A 215 -9.72 5.85 20.43
N ARG A 216 -11.03 5.80 20.28
CA ARG A 216 -11.96 6.72 20.93
C ARG A 216 -11.88 6.59 22.47
N GLY A 217 -11.66 7.70 23.18
CA GLY A 217 -11.66 7.73 24.65
C GLY A 217 -11.05 9.01 25.22
N ARG A 218 -11.37 9.36 26.48
CA ARG A 218 -10.76 10.52 27.17
C ARG A 218 -9.25 10.29 27.33
N ARG A 219 -8.45 11.33 27.11
CA ARG A 219 -7.07 11.44 27.60
C ARG A 219 -7.09 11.13 29.10
N LEU A 220 -6.78 9.90 29.49
CA LEU A 220 -6.34 9.64 30.86
C LEU A 220 -4.94 10.25 30.95
N ALA A 221 -4.85 11.39 31.64
CA ALA A 221 -3.58 12.07 31.87
C ALA A 221 -2.59 11.07 32.50
N GLY A 222 -1.43 10.89 31.86
CA GLY A 222 -0.35 10.05 32.40
C GLY A 222 -0.25 8.61 31.86
N HIS A 223 -1.17 8.16 31.00
CA HIS A 223 -1.01 6.91 30.26
C HIS A 223 -0.80 7.24 28.78
N TRP A 224 0.29 6.75 28.19
CA TRP A 224 0.48 6.72 26.74
C TRP A 224 -0.84 6.30 26.10
N GLY A 225 -1.47 7.25 25.40
CA GLY A 225 -2.76 7.02 24.73
C GLY A 225 -2.64 5.73 23.95
N ARG A 226 -3.64 4.85 24.05
CA ARG A 226 -3.64 3.53 23.39
C ARG A 226 -3.28 3.77 21.92
N VAL A 227 -2.07 3.42 21.49
CA VAL A 227 -1.69 3.60 20.09
C VAL A 227 -2.33 2.46 19.31
N THR A 228 -2.96 2.79 18.20
CA THR A 228 -3.48 1.82 17.26
C THR A 228 -2.71 1.91 15.95
N THR A 229 -2.61 0.79 15.24
CA THR A 229 -2.11 0.76 13.87
C THR A 229 -3.23 0.48 12.89
N LEU A 230 -3.10 1.04 11.68
CA LEU A 230 -4.12 0.99 10.63
C LEU A 230 -4.00 -0.24 9.72
N GLY A 231 -3.13 -1.20 10.08
CA GLY A 231 -2.85 -2.38 9.26
C GLY A 231 -2.12 -2.08 7.94
N ARG A 232 -2.28 -2.99 6.97
CA ARG A 232 -1.57 -2.94 5.69
C ARG A 232 -1.93 -1.70 4.88
N GLY A 233 -0.90 -1.04 4.34
CA GLY A 233 -1.08 0.23 3.62
C GLY A 233 -1.44 1.40 4.52
N GLY A 234 -1.31 1.27 5.84
CA GLY A 234 -1.77 2.29 6.79
C GLY A 234 -1.17 3.67 6.58
N SER A 235 0.09 3.81 6.15
CA SER A 235 0.65 5.14 5.84
C SER A 235 0.02 5.78 4.60
N ASP A 236 -0.35 4.98 3.58
CA ASP A 236 -1.06 5.49 2.40
C ASP A 236 -2.49 5.90 2.80
N LEU A 237 -3.13 5.12 3.68
CA LEU A 237 -4.44 5.44 4.26
C LEU A 237 -4.41 6.72 5.11
N THR A 238 -3.36 6.94 5.90
CA THR A 238 -3.19 8.21 6.62
C THR A 238 -3.12 9.37 5.63
N ALA A 239 -2.33 9.25 4.56
CA ALA A 239 -2.17 10.32 3.58
C ALA A 239 -3.48 10.69 2.87
N SER A 240 -4.23 9.69 2.41
CA SER A 240 -5.52 9.94 1.78
C SER A 240 -6.56 10.47 2.76
N LEU A 241 -6.57 9.98 4.01
CA LEU A 241 -7.44 10.49 5.05
C LEU A 241 -7.16 11.96 5.35
N LEU A 242 -5.89 12.34 5.51
CA LEU A 242 -5.51 13.74 5.75
C LEU A 242 -5.90 14.63 4.57
N GLY A 243 -5.60 14.19 3.35
CA GLY A 243 -5.92 14.96 2.15
C GLY A 243 -7.41 15.16 1.94
N ALA A 244 -8.19 14.09 2.11
CA ALA A 244 -9.64 14.12 1.99
C ALA A 244 -10.31 14.96 3.10
N ALA A 245 -9.90 14.76 4.36
CA ALA A 245 -10.51 15.43 5.51
C ALA A 245 -10.24 16.93 5.56
N ALA A 246 -9.02 17.35 5.22
CA ALA A 246 -8.64 18.76 5.24
C ALA A 246 -8.82 19.48 3.89
N GLY A 247 -9.39 18.82 2.88
CA GLY A 247 -9.71 19.42 1.58
C GLY A 247 -8.47 19.86 0.79
N PHE A 248 -7.44 19.01 0.77
CA PHE A 248 -6.24 19.24 -0.04
C PHE A 248 -6.56 19.22 -1.54
N ASP A 249 -5.65 19.74 -2.36
CA ASP A 249 -5.79 19.70 -3.81
C ASP A 249 -5.39 18.34 -4.40
N GLU A 250 -4.41 17.67 -3.79
CA GLU A 250 -3.88 16.41 -4.30
C GLU A 250 -3.24 15.58 -3.18
N VAL A 251 -3.32 14.24 -3.31
CA VAL A 251 -2.59 13.29 -2.48
C VAL A 251 -1.54 12.57 -3.32
N GLN A 252 -0.26 12.89 -3.10
CA GLN A 252 0.87 12.26 -3.78
C GLN A 252 1.44 11.11 -2.95
N VAL A 253 1.57 9.94 -3.57
CA VAL A 253 2.25 8.78 -2.97
C VAL A 253 3.57 8.54 -3.70
N TRP A 254 4.66 8.88 -3.02
CA TRP A 254 6.01 8.77 -3.54
C TRP A 254 6.60 7.38 -3.27
N LYS A 255 6.97 6.71 -4.36
CA LYS A 255 7.48 5.32 -4.40
C LYS A 255 8.85 5.24 -5.08
N ASP A 256 9.28 4.02 -5.36
CA ASP A 256 10.50 3.64 -6.10
C ASP A 256 10.22 3.31 -7.58
N VAL A 257 9.03 3.64 -8.09
CA VAL A 257 8.56 3.36 -9.45
C VAL A 257 7.86 4.58 -10.05
N ASP A 258 7.93 4.73 -11.38
CA ASP A 258 7.37 5.85 -12.17
C ASP A 258 5.83 5.85 -12.28
N GLY A 259 5.14 5.30 -11.28
CA GLY A 259 3.70 5.11 -11.26
C GLY A 259 3.30 3.63 -11.23
N ILE A 260 2.04 3.37 -11.61
CA ILE A 260 1.53 2.05 -11.94
C ILE A 260 1.98 1.71 -13.36
N LEU A 261 2.51 0.52 -13.56
CA LEU A 261 3.05 0.08 -14.86
C LEU A 261 2.08 -0.85 -15.59
N THR A 262 2.17 -0.92 -16.92
CA THR A 262 1.33 -1.78 -17.78
C THR A 262 1.52 -3.28 -17.53
N ALA A 263 2.68 -3.68 -17.01
CA ALA A 263 2.91 -5.02 -16.49
C ALA A 263 3.79 -4.97 -15.23
N ASP A 264 3.61 -5.96 -14.35
CA ASP A 264 4.39 -6.04 -13.13
C ASP A 264 5.90 -6.21 -13.41
N THR A 265 6.69 -5.64 -12.52
CA THR A 265 8.13 -5.51 -12.58
C THR A 265 8.87 -6.44 -11.64
N ARG A 266 8.14 -7.26 -10.86
CA ARG A 266 8.75 -8.21 -9.94
C ARG A 266 8.13 -9.58 -10.18
N ALA A 267 8.90 -10.47 -10.81
CA ALA A 267 8.59 -11.88 -10.69
C ALA A 267 8.65 -12.24 -9.20
N ASP A 268 7.66 -12.98 -8.70
CA ASP A 268 7.61 -13.52 -7.33
C ASP A 268 8.65 -14.66 -7.14
N CYS A 269 9.84 -14.46 -7.71
CA CYS A 269 11.03 -15.28 -7.55
C CYS A 269 11.64 -14.91 -6.21
N GLY A 270 11.80 -15.92 -5.35
CA GLY A 270 12.38 -15.80 -4.02
C GLY A 270 13.60 -14.86 -3.97
N ARG A 271 13.68 -14.11 -2.88
CA ARG A 271 14.70 -13.11 -2.51
C ARG A 271 16.13 -13.50 -2.88
N GLN A 272 16.55 -13.32 -4.13
CA GLN A 272 17.96 -13.25 -4.51
C GLN A 272 18.10 -12.83 -5.98
N ARG A 273 18.32 -11.54 -6.20
CA ARG A 273 19.36 -10.95 -7.08
C ARG A 273 19.07 -9.46 -7.27
N ALA A 274 19.81 -8.65 -6.53
CA ALA A 274 19.99 -7.24 -6.85
C ALA A 274 20.95 -7.12 -8.05
N ARG A 275 20.68 -6.14 -8.94
CA ARG A 275 21.56 -5.55 -9.98
C ARG A 275 21.31 -5.84 -11.47
N ALA A 276 20.34 -6.66 -11.87
CA ALA A 276 19.86 -6.68 -13.25
C ALA A 276 18.36 -6.35 -13.25
N ASP A 277 17.90 -5.57 -14.22
CA ASP A 277 16.54 -5.06 -14.31
C ASP A 277 15.51 -6.21 -14.13
N PRO A 278 14.85 -6.32 -12.95
CA PRO A 278 14.13 -7.52 -12.52
C PRO A 278 12.71 -7.62 -13.12
N ARG A 279 12.43 -6.79 -14.13
CA ARG A 279 11.10 -6.64 -14.75
C ARG A 279 10.69 -7.88 -15.51
N ILE A 280 9.46 -8.38 -15.26
CA ILE A 280 8.84 -9.43 -16.08
C ILE A 280 8.77 -8.97 -17.53
N CYS A 281 8.37 -7.70 -17.74
CA CYS A 281 8.33 -7.06 -19.05
C CYS A 281 9.25 -5.81 -19.06
N PRO A 282 10.41 -5.84 -19.74
CA PRO A 282 11.29 -4.67 -19.85
C PRO A 282 10.63 -3.47 -20.55
N ALA A 283 9.67 -3.74 -21.45
CA ALA A 283 8.88 -2.73 -22.16
C ALA A 283 7.71 -2.16 -21.34
N ALA A 284 7.54 -2.56 -20.07
CA ALA A 284 6.48 -2.03 -19.22
C ALA A 284 6.62 -0.51 -19.06
N ALA A 285 5.51 0.20 -19.31
CA ALA A 285 5.46 1.66 -19.29
C ALA A 285 4.47 2.16 -18.21
N PRO A 286 4.64 3.39 -17.69
CA PRO A 286 3.66 4.00 -16.80
C PRO A 286 2.29 4.16 -17.44
N VAL A 287 1.25 3.79 -16.68
CA VAL A 287 -0.13 4.07 -17.02
C VAL A 287 -0.45 5.47 -16.52
N ALA A 288 -0.70 6.42 -17.41
CA ALA A 288 -0.90 7.82 -17.03
C ALA A 288 -2.10 8.03 -16.08
N ARG A 289 -3.19 7.29 -16.30
CA ARG A 289 -4.45 7.42 -15.56
C ARG A 289 -5.12 6.08 -15.35
N VAL A 290 -5.63 5.84 -14.14
CA VAL A 290 -6.48 4.70 -13.79
C VAL A 290 -7.64 5.15 -12.90
N THR A 291 -8.72 4.39 -12.92
CA THR A 291 -9.83 4.57 -11.99
C THR A 291 -9.51 3.97 -10.61
N PHE A 292 -10.24 4.39 -9.57
CA PHE A 292 -10.12 3.76 -8.25
C PHE A 292 -10.45 2.26 -8.24
N ASP A 293 -11.32 1.80 -9.13
CA ASP A 293 -11.65 0.38 -9.22
C ASP A 293 -10.53 -0.40 -9.92
N GLU A 294 -10.01 0.11 -11.04
CA GLU A 294 -8.83 -0.48 -11.70
C GLU A 294 -7.62 -0.54 -10.75
N ALA A 295 -7.34 0.54 -10.03
CA ALA A 295 -6.24 0.60 -9.07
C ALA A 295 -6.42 -0.39 -7.90
N ALA A 296 -7.65 -0.59 -7.41
CA ALA A 296 -7.93 -1.53 -6.33
C ALA A 296 -7.67 -2.98 -6.77
N GLU A 297 -8.08 -3.34 -7.98
CA GLU A 297 -7.86 -4.65 -8.57
C GLU A 297 -6.37 -4.90 -8.83
N LEU A 298 -5.66 -3.90 -9.37
CA LEU A 298 -4.20 -3.95 -9.55
C LEU A 298 -3.47 -4.21 -8.25
N ALA A 299 -3.83 -3.48 -7.20
CA ALA A 299 -3.23 -3.61 -5.89
C ALA A 299 -3.44 -4.98 -5.27
N TYR A 300 -4.62 -5.57 -5.49
CA TYR A 300 -4.97 -6.88 -4.96
C TYR A 300 -4.19 -8.02 -5.64
N PHE A 301 -4.03 -7.95 -6.97
CA PHE A 301 -3.47 -9.03 -7.78
C PHE A 301 -1.97 -8.92 -8.08
N GLY A 302 -1.25 -7.93 -7.52
CA GLY A 302 0.22 -7.96 -7.49
C GLY A 302 0.92 -6.62 -7.71
N ALA A 303 0.25 -5.63 -8.30
CA ALA A 303 0.84 -4.31 -8.48
C ALA A 303 0.88 -3.56 -7.13
N GLN A 304 1.95 -3.76 -6.35
CA GLN A 304 2.13 -3.26 -4.97
C GLN A 304 2.32 -1.74 -4.87
N VAL A 305 1.49 -0.96 -5.55
CA VAL A 305 1.60 0.48 -5.68
C VAL A 305 0.69 1.22 -4.70
N LEU A 306 -0.50 0.75 -4.36
CA LEU A 306 -1.32 1.42 -3.36
C LEU A 306 -2.35 0.47 -2.75
N HIS A 307 -2.49 0.41 -1.42
CA HIS A 307 -3.44 -0.52 -0.81
C HIS A 307 -4.91 -0.09 -1.08
N PRO A 308 -5.86 -1.01 -1.37
CA PRO A 308 -7.25 -0.65 -1.66
C PRO A 308 -7.92 0.23 -0.58
N LEU A 309 -7.69 -0.09 0.70
CA LEU A 309 -8.22 0.71 1.81
C LEU A 309 -7.71 2.16 1.77
N ALA A 310 -6.48 2.38 1.31
CA ALA A 310 -5.90 3.72 1.22
C ALA A 310 -6.60 4.60 0.18
N MET A 311 -7.36 4.06 -0.77
CA MET A 311 -8.12 4.86 -1.73
C MET A 311 -9.49 5.29 -1.19
N GLN A 312 -9.99 4.64 -0.14
CA GLN A 312 -11.35 4.88 0.34
C GLN A 312 -11.62 6.32 0.76
N PRO A 313 -10.71 7.04 1.46
CA PRO A 313 -10.98 8.43 1.82
C PRO A 313 -11.12 9.35 0.60
N CYS A 314 -10.23 9.23 -0.39
CA CYS A 314 -10.31 9.99 -1.64
C CYS A 314 -11.59 9.64 -2.42
N ARG A 315 -11.95 8.35 -2.49
CA ARG A 315 -13.20 7.88 -3.11
C ARG A 315 -14.43 8.44 -2.41
N ARG A 316 -14.43 8.51 -1.08
CA ARG A 316 -15.54 9.03 -0.26
C ARG A 316 -15.69 10.55 -0.38
N ALA A 317 -14.59 11.30 -0.48
CA ALA A 317 -14.62 12.75 -0.60
C ALA A 317 -15.40 13.20 -1.84
N GLY A 318 -15.26 12.47 -2.96
CA GLY A 318 -15.96 12.74 -4.21
C GLY A 318 -15.65 14.10 -4.83
N VAL A 319 -16.21 14.36 -6.02
CA VAL A 319 -16.23 15.69 -6.63
C VAL A 319 -17.30 16.51 -5.87
N PRO A 320 -16.98 17.68 -5.28
CA PRO A 320 -16.09 18.72 -5.81
C PRO A 320 -14.75 18.91 -5.08
N PHE A 321 -14.37 18.05 -4.13
CA PHE A 321 -13.10 18.21 -3.43
C PHE A 321 -11.93 17.74 -4.30
N ARG A 322 -10.89 18.56 -4.44
CA ARG A 322 -9.76 18.31 -5.36
C ARG A 322 -8.89 17.10 -4.93
N ALA A 323 -8.83 16.78 -3.63
CA ALA A 323 -8.26 15.53 -3.11
C ALA A 323 -9.05 14.25 -3.49
N ALA A 324 -10.01 14.31 -4.42
CA ALA A 324 -10.66 13.17 -5.05
C ALA A 324 -9.73 12.37 -5.99
N SER A 325 -8.45 12.72 -6.09
CA SER A 325 -7.44 11.96 -6.81
C SER A 325 -6.20 11.66 -5.96
N SER A 326 -5.52 10.58 -6.32
CA SER A 326 -4.20 10.24 -5.78
C SER A 326 -3.20 10.09 -6.92
N LEU A 327 -2.01 10.67 -6.77
CA LEU A 327 -0.95 10.64 -7.78
C LEU A 327 0.22 9.78 -7.28
N VAL A 328 0.52 8.69 -7.98
CA VAL A 328 1.69 7.85 -7.68
C VAL A 328 2.90 8.41 -8.40
N LYS A 329 3.96 8.77 -7.68
CA LYS A 329 5.19 9.36 -8.22
C LYS A 329 6.44 8.58 -7.83
N ASN A 330 7.53 8.76 -8.57
CA ASN A 330 8.82 8.18 -8.22
C ASN A 330 9.72 9.17 -7.46
N SER A 331 10.14 8.80 -6.25
CA SER A 331 11.10 9.57 -5.47
C SER A 331 12.54 9.47 -5.97
N TYR A 332 12.84 8.55 -6.89
CA TYR A 332 14.13 8.42 -7.57
C TYR A 332 14.15 9.10 -8.95
N ASN A 333 12.96 9.38 -9.50
CA ASN A 333 12.79 10.10 -10.76
C ASN A 333 11.65 11.13 -10.63
N PRO A 334 11.88 12.27 -9.94
CA PRO A 334 10.82 13.24 -9.64
C PRO A 334 10.22 13.93 -10.87
N ALA A 335 10.91 13.86 -12.01
CA ALA A 335 10.47 14.41 -13.30
C ALA A 335 9.44 13.52 -14.01
N ALA A 336 9.30 12.25 -13.62
CA ALA A 336 8.26 11.38 -14.15
C ALA A 336 6.87 11.92 -13.77
N GLU A 337 5.94 11.89 -14.73
CA GLU A 337 4.56 12.33 -14.51
C GLU A 337 3.83 11.47 -13.47
N GLY A 338 4.09 10.16 -13.48
CA GLY A 338 3.47 9.21 -12.58
C GLY A 338 2.13 8.68 -13.09
N THR A 339 1.31 8.19 -12.14
CA THR A 339 -0.04 7.68 -12.44
C THR A 339 -1.09 8.37 -11.59
N LEU A 340 -2.03 9.03 -12.25
CA LEU A 340 -3.19 9.65 -11.60
C LEU A 340 -4.32 8.61 -11.40
N ILE A 341 -4.77 8.48 -10.16
CA ILE A 341 -5.90 7.64 -9.76
C ILE A 341 -7.08 8.55 -9.44
N SER A 342 -8.22 8.40 -10.14
CA SER A 342 -9.40 9.25 -9.95
C SER A 342 -10.72 8.49 -10.14
N ALA A 343 -11.85 9.13 -9.82
CA ALA A 343 -13.18 8.59 -10.10
C ALA A 343 -13.56 8.68 -11.59
N ASP A 344 -13.13 9.73 -12.28
CA ASP A 344 -13.41 9.93 -13.70
C ASP A 344 -12.46 9.10 -14.57
N GLY A 345 -13.01 8.08 -15.25
CA GLY A 345 -12.32 7.25 -16.25
C GLY A 345 -12.45 7.74 -17.69
N SER A 346 -13.22 8.81 -17.92
CA SER A 346 -13.72 9.25 -19.23
C SER A 346 -12.66 9.75 -20.22
N ALA A 347 -11.40 9.92 -19.80
CA ALA A 347 -10.36 10.44 -20.69
C ALA A 347 -9.31 9.40 -21.14
N CYS A 348 -9.24 8.21 -20.53
CA CYS A 348 -8.17 7.23 -20.86
C CYS A 348 -8.58 5.74 -20.82
N SER A 349 -9.60 5.34 -20.05
CA SER A 349 -9.98 3.92 -19.93
C SER A 349 -10.80 3.44 -21.13
N GLU A 350 -11.55 4.33 -21.80
CA GLU A 350 -12.46 3.93 -22.90
C GLU A 350 -11.74 3.48 -24.18
N THR A 351 -10.47 3.83 -24.39
CA THR A 351 -9.75 3.53 -25.64
C THR A 351 -8.83 2.32 -25.57
N ARG A 352 -8.50 1.80 -24.38
CA ARG A 352 -7.64 0.61 -24.23
C ARG A 352 -8.46 -0.60 -23.84
N LEU A 353 -8.26 -1.71 -24.55
CA LEU A 353 -8.86 -3.01 -24.20
C LEU A 353 -8.34 -3.51 -22.85
N VAL A 354 -7.05 -3.29 -22.57
CA VAL A 354 -6.35 -3.69 -21.34
C VAL A 354 -5.49 -2.52 -20.86
N SER A 355 -5.68 -2.13 -19.60
CA SER A 355 -4.96 -1.04 -18.93
C SER A 355 -3.64 -1.53 -18.33
N ALA A 356 -3.64 -2.74 -17.75
CA ALA A 356 -2.45 -3.35 -17.15
C ALA A 356 -2.64 -4.87 -16.93
N ILE A 357 -1.52 -5.58 -16.76
CA ILE A 357 -1.44 -7.02 -16.53
C ILE A 357 -0.62 -7.28 -15.26
N THR A 358 -1.12 -8.13 -14.37
CA THR A 358 -0.41 -8.51 -13.15
C THR A 358 -0.46 -10.03 -12.94
N SER A 359 0.45 -10.54 -12.12
CA SER A 359 0.54 -11.96 -11.82
C SER A 359 0.82 -12.21 -10.35
N LYS A 360 0.17 -13.23 -9.78
CA LYS A 360 0.32 -13.63 -8.39
C LYS A 360 0.38 -15.15 -8.27
N ASN A 361 1.41 -15.66 -7.61
CA ASN A 361 1.51 -17.08 -7.30
C ASN A 361 0.52 -17.48 -6.20
N GLY A 362 -0.05 -18.67 -6.34
CA GLY A 362 -1.00 -19.21 -5.38
C GLY A 362 -1.06 -20.73 -5.38
N ALA A 363 -1.80 -21.27 -4.42
CA ALA A 363 -2.22 -22.67 -4.46
C ALA A 363 -3.64 -22.75 -5.04
N ARG A 364 -3.94 -23.85 -5.73
CA ARG A 364 -5.28 -24.17 -6.21
C ARG A 364 -5.90 -25.23 -5.31
N LEU A 365 -7.13 -24.97 -4.87
CA LEU A 365 -7.96 -25.93 -4.17
C LEU A 365 -9.16 -26.30 -5.05
N ARG A 366 -9.42 -27.59 -5.24
CA ARG A 366 -10.61 -28.10 -5.93
C ARG A 366 -11.41 -28.94 -4.95
N GLY A 367 -12.67 -28.58 -4.74
CA GLY A 367 -13.65 -29.36 -3.98
C GLY A 367 -14.73 -29.91 -4.90
N GLU A 368 -15.10 -31.17 -4.73
CA GLU A 368 -16.17 -31.83 -5.48
C GLU A 368 -17.21 -32.48 -4.55
N GLU A 369 -18.50 -32.23 -4.80
CA GLU A 369 -19.63 -32.82 -4.05
C GLU A 369 -20.79 -33.16 -5.01
N GLN A 370 -21.54 -34.24 -4.74
CA GLN A 370 -22.77 -34.59 -5.47
C GLN A 370 -24.01 -34.12 -4.69
N GLY A 371 -24.71 -33.11 -5.19
CA GLY A 371 -26.06 -32.71 -4.69
C GLY A 371 -26.05 -31.54 -3.70
N ALA A 372 -26.51 -30.38 -4.18
CA ALA A 372 -26.07 -29.08 -3.69
C ALA A 372 -27.15 -28.27 -2.93
N TYR A 373 -27.12 -28.34 -1.60
CA TYR A 373 -27.57 -27.22 -0.75
C TYR A 373 -26.60 -27.05 0.41
N GLY A 374 -26.14 -25.81 0.62
CA GLY A 374 -25.22 -25.47 1.71
C GLY A 374 -23.75 -25.83 1.49
N PHE A 375 -23.36 -26.50 0.39
CA PHE A 375 -21.96 -26.84 0.09
C PHE A 375 -21.04 -25.61 0.16
N LEU A 376 -21.30 -24.60 -0.66
CA LEU A 376 -20.49 -23.38 -0.71
C LEU A 376 -20.48 -22.66 0.63
N ALA A 377 -21.60 -22.63 1.35
CA ALA A 377 -21.67 -22.01 2.68
C ALA A 377 -20.73 -22.71 3.68
N ARG A 378 -20.68 -24.05 3.68
CA ARG A 378 -19.76 -24.82 4.53
C ARG A 378 -18.30 -24.60 4.12
N VAL A 379 -18.01 -24.57 2.83
CA VAL A 379 -16.66 -24.27 2.32
C VAL A 379 -16.20 -22.90 2.81
N PHE A 380 -16.98 -21.84 2.56
CA PHE A 380 -16.61 -20.49 2.99
C PHE A 380 -16.57 -20.31 4.51
N ALA A 381 -17.40 -21.04 5.27
CA ALA A 381 -17.34 -21.04 6.73
C ALA A 381 -16.03 -21.65 7.27
N ALA A 382 -15.48 -22.66 6.59
CA ALA A 382 -14.16 -23.20 6.94
C ALA A 382 -13.07 -22.15 6.69
N PHE A 383 -13.09 -21.48 5.53
CA PHE A 383 -12.14 -20.40 5.23
C PHE A 383 -12.20 -19.24 6.24
N ASP A 384 -13.39 -18.84 6.64
CA ASP A 384 -13.60 -17.78 7.65
C ASP A 384 -13.03 -18.18 9.03
N ARG A 385 -13.34 -19.40 9.48
CA ARG A 385 -12.83 -19.94 10.76
C ARG A 385 -11.31 -19.90 10.84
N TRP A 386 -10.64 -20.29 9.76
CA TRP A 386 -9.18 -20.33 9.68
C TRP A 386 -8.56 -19.01 9.20
N ARG A 387 -9.38 -17.98 8.92
CA ARG A 387 -8.96 -16.66 8.45
C ARG A 387 -8.07 -16.71 7.21
N ILE A 388 -8.33 -17.65 6.30
CA ILE A 388 -7.61 -17.79 5.03
C ILE A 388 -8.37 -17.04 3.94
N SER A 389 -7.67 -16.15 3.24
CA SER A 389 -8.24 -15.37 2.14
C SER A 389 -8.22 -16.17 0.84
N ILE A 390 -9.31 -16.06 0.09
CA ILE A 390 -9.47 -16.64 -1.24
C ILE A 390 -9.27 -15.52 -2.25
N ASP A 391 -8.42 -15.74 -3.26
CA ASP A 391 -8.13 -14.75 -4.30
C ASP A 391 -9.14 -14.81 -5.45
N VAL A 392 -9.28 -15.99 -6.08
CA VAL A 392 -10.16 -16.21 -7.25
C VAL A 392 -11.00 -17.46 -7.05
N ILE A 393 -12.26 -17.40 -7.49
CA ILE A 393 -13.27 -18.46 -7.39
C ILE A 393 -13.81 -18.77 -8.78
N ALA A 394 -13.97 -20.06 -9.08
CA ALA A 394 -14.69 -20.55 -10.25
C ALA A 394 -15.46 -21.80 -9.86
N SER A 395 -16.68 -21.95 -10.37
CA SER A 395 -17.56 -23.08 -10.04
C SER A 395 -18.06 -23.77 -11.30
N SER A 396 -18.29 -25.08 -11.19
CA SER A 396 -19.13 -25.86 -12.08
C SER A 396 -20.34 -26.40 -11.31
N GLU A 397 -21.15 -27.25 -11.93
CA GLU A 397 -22.35 -27.86 -11.37
C GLU A 397 -22.08 -28.69 -10.11
N VAL A 398 -20.88 -29.29 -10.01
CA VAL A 398 -20.51 -30.24 -8.95
C VAL A 398 -19.15 -29.93 -8.31
N SER A 399 -18.49 -28.84 -8.72
CA SER A 399 -17.15 -28.53 -8.22
C SER A 399 -16.92 -27.03 -8.02
N VAL A 400 -16.04 -26.72 -7.08
CA VAL A 400 -15.52 -25.37 -6.87
C VAL A 400 -14.00 -25.40 -6.94
N SER A 401 -13.43 -24.48 -7.71
CA SER A 401 -12.00 -24.19 -7.76
C SER A 401 -11.74 -22.85 -7.08
N LEU A 402 -10.80 -22.84 -6.16
CA LEU A 402 -10.39 -21.68 -5.37
C LEU A 402 -8.89 -21.48 -5.52
N THR A 403 -8.44 -20.24 -5.48
CA THR A 403 -7.01 -19.91 -5.38
C THR A 403 -6.69 -19.22 -4.06
N LEU A 404 -5.54 -19.54 -3.49
CA LEU A 404 -5.12 -19.12 -2.17
C LEU A 404 -3.87 -18.24 -2.25
N ASN A 405 -3.83 -17.22 -1.39
CA ASN A 405 -2.68 -16.33 -1.29
C ASN A 405 -1.48 -17.07 -0.67
N LYS A 406 -0.42 -17.30 -1.45
CA LYS A 406 0.80 -18.00 -1.01
C LYS A 406 1.36 -17.43 0.30
N ASN A 407 1.34 -16.11 0.50
CA ASN A 407 1.87 -15.45 1.69
C ASN A 407 1.12 -15.80 3.00
N GLN A 408 -0.12 -16.28 2.93
CA GLN A 408 -0.86 -16.79 4.09
C GLN A 408 -0.60 -18.29 4.35
N LEU A 409 -0.12 -19.00 3.33
CA LEU A 409 0.28 -20.40 3.42
C LEU A 409 1.72 -20.55 3.95
N LEU A 410 2.55 -19.51 3.76
CA LEU A 410 3.89 -19.44 4.34
C LEU A 410 3.81 -18.94 5.79
N GLU A 411 3.55 -19.83 6.75
CA GLU A 411 3.87 -19.51 8.14
C GLU A 411 5.39 -19.46 8.31
N ARG A 412 5.92 -18.37 8.89
CA ARG A 412 7.32 -18.26 9.32
C ARG A 412 7.71 -19.25 10.43
N ARG A 413 6.81 -20.15 10.82
CA ARG A 413 7.06 -21.21 11.78
C ARG A 413 7.42 -22.48 11.00
N SER A 414 8.70 -22.81 10.99
CA SER A 414 9.18 -24.14 10.60
C SER A 414 8.62 -25.17 11.60
N ILE A 415 7.40 -25.66 11.38
CA ILE A 415 6.83 -26.77 12.16
C ILE A 415 7.19 -28.08 11.45
N SER A 416 8.19 -28.77 12.03
CA SER A 416 8.80 -30.01 11.55
C SER A 416 7.97 -31.28 11.80
N ALA A 417 6.63 -31.22 11.90
CA ALA A 417 5.85 -32.33 12.50
C ALA A 417 4.64 -32.87 11.70
N LEU A 418 4.48 -32.61 10.40
CA LEU A 418 3.33 -33.13 9.64
C LEU A 418 3.75 -33.76 8.30
N GLU A 419 3.79 -35.10 8.24
CA GLU A 419 4.35 -35.91 7.15
C GLU A 419 3.37 -36.33 6.02
N HIS A 420 2.11 -35.91 6.02
CA HIS A 420 1.07 -36.53 5.17
C HIS A 420 0.49 -35.68 4.01
N LEU A 421 1.22 -34.69 3.46
CA LEU A 421 0.76 -33.87 2.33
C LEU A 421 1.76 -33.83 1.16
N PRO A 422 1.30 -33.70 -0.10
CA PRO A 422 2.15 -33.74 -1.30
C PRO A 422 3.21 -32.62 -1.35
N ALA A 423 4.32 -32.87 -2.05
CA ALA A 423 5.45 -31.95 -2.15
C ALA A 423 5.08 -30.61 -2.82
N GLY A 424 5.56 -29.49 -2.27
CA GLY A 424 5.46 -28.15 -2.88
C GLY A 424 4.47 -27.17 -2.22
N VAL A 425 3.76 -27.57 -1.16
CA VAL A 425 2.90 -26.68 -0.36
C VAL A 425 3.58 -26.44 1.01
N GLU A 426 3.94 -25.20 1.29
CA GLU A 426 4.45 -24.80 2.62
C GLU A 426 3.33 -24.94 3.68
N ARG A 427 3.73 -25.38 4.88
CA ARG A 427 2.81 -25.93 5.89
C ARG A 427 2.52 -24.87 6.95
N SER A 428 1.34 -24.27 6.91
CA SER A 428 0.78 -23.50 8.04
C SER A 428 -0.20 -24.34 8.83
N GLU A 429 -0.26 -24.13 10.16
CA GLU A 429 -1.27 -24.75 11.02
C GLU A 429 -2.69 -24.46 10.51
N ALA A 430 -2.90 -23.23 10.04
CA ALA A 430 -4.16 -22.79 9.44
C ALA A 430 -4.55 -23.60 8.19
N LEU A 431 -3.61 -23.89 7.29
CA LEU A 431 -3.90 -24.68 6.08
C LEU A 431 -4.28 -26.11 6.42
N VAL A 432 -3.57 -26.73 7.38
CA VAL A 432 -3.86 -28.10 7.81
C VAL A 432 -5.25 -28.18 8.44
N GLY A 433 -5.59 -27.21 9.30
CA GLY A 433 -6.91 -27.10 9.89
C GLY A 433 -8.02 -26.89 8.86
N LEU A 434 -7.78 -26.01 7.87
CA LEU A 434 -8.69 -25.79 6.76
C LEU A 434 -8.94 -27.07 5.96
N MET A 435 -7.89 -27.82 5.64
CA MET A 435 -8.01 -29.07 4.89
C MET A 435 -8.86 -30.10 5.65
N ALA A 436 -8.61 -30.27 6.95
CA ALA A 436 -9.39 -31.19 7.79
C ALA A 436 -10.88 -30.82 7.84
N ASP A 437 -11.22 -29.53 7.90
CA ASP A 437 -12.61 -29.07 7.86
C ASP A 437 -13.24 -29.25 6.47
N LEU A 438 -12.49 -29.01 5.39
CA LEU A 438 -13.01 -29.13 4.03
C LEU A 438 -13.19 -30.60 3.59
N GLU A 439 -12.33 -31.52 4.04
CA GLU A 439 -12.44 -32.96 3.76
C GLU A 439 -13.69 -33.60 4.37
N GLN A 440 -14.28 -32.97 5.41
CA GLN A 440 -15.59 -33.37 5.95
C GLN A 440 -16.75 -33.00 5.02
N VAL A 441 -16.52 -32.08 4.09
CA VAL A 441 -17.56 -31.45 3.27
C VAL A 441 -17.50 -31.91 1.82
N ALA A 442 -16.29 -32.14 1.28
CA ALA A 442 -16.09 -32.53 -0.11
C ALA A 442 -14.81 -33.34 -0.29
N ASN A 443 -14.65 -33.96 -1.46
CA ASN A 443 -13.35 -34.45 -1.87
C ASN A 443 -12.47 -33.26 -2.26
N VAL A 444 -11.43 -33.01 -1.46
CA VAL A 444 -10.55 -31.84 -1.60
C VAL A 444 -9.22 -32.24 -2.22
N ARG A 445 -8.79 -31.49 -3.23
CA ARG A 445 -7.43 -31.58 -3.78
C ARG A 445 -6.78 -30.21 -3.74
N VAL A 446 -5.59 -30.15 -3.16
CA VAL A 446 -4.74 -28.95 -3.15
C VAL A 446 -3.50 -29.20 -4.01
N SER A 447 -3.22 -28.29 -4.92
CA SER A 447 -2.00 -28.29 -5.73
C SER A 447 -1.31 -26.92 -5.68
N GLY A 448 0.02 -26.94 -5.55
CA GLY A 448 0.86 -25.76 -5.75
C GLY A 448 1.28 -25.60 -7.21
N GLY A 449 2.16 -24.64 -7.51
CA GLY A 449 2.67 -24.44 -8.87
C GLY A 449 1.67 -23.75 -9.81
N HIS A 450 0.82 -22.87 -9.27
CA HIS A 450 -0.17 -22.13 -10.05
C HIS A 450 0.08 -20.63 -9.93
N SER A 451 -0.07 -19.91 -11.04
CA SER A 451 -0.07 -18.45 -11.05
C SER A 451 -1.38 -17.92 -11.60
N ILE A 452 -1.93 -16.94 -10.90
CA ILE A 452 -3.05 -16.12 -11.35
C ILE A 452 -2.46 -15.03 -12.23
N VAL A 453 -2.91 -14.91 -13.47
CA VAL A 453 -2.61 -13.77 -14.36
C VAL A 453 -3.88 -12.97 -14.52
N THR A 454 -3.87 -11.71 -14.10
CA THR A 454 -5.03 -10.83 -14.10
C THR A 454 -4.81 -9.69 -15.08
N LEU A 455 -5.77 -9.53 -15.99
CA LEU A 455 -5.86 -8.42 -16.91
C LEU A 455 -6.87 -7.42 -16.36
N ILE A 456 -6.43 -6.17 -16.24
CA ILE A 456 -7.32 -5.05 -15.97
C ILE A 456 -7.81 -4.52 -17.29
N ALA A 457 -9.08 -4.73 -17.56
CA ALA A 457 -9.64 -4.65 -18.89
C ALA A 457 -10.98 -3.92 -18.89
N ASN A 458 -11.29 -3.29 -20.02
CA ASN A 458 -12.63 -2.79 -20.26
C ASN A 458 -13.58 -3.99 -20.46
N VAL A 459 -14.35 -4.35 -19.43
CA VAL A 459 -15.26 -5.50 -19.48
C VAL A 459 -16.36 -5.35 -20.52
N GLY A 460 -16.68 -4.11 -20.97
CA GLY A 460 -17.55 -3.87 -22.12
C GLY A 460 -17.04 -4.51 -23.42
N CYS A 461 -15.73 -4.76 -23.51
CA CYS A 461 -15.06 -5.45 -24.62
C CYS A 461 -14.54 -6.84 -24.21
N SER A 462 -15.11 -7.45 -23.17
CA SER A 462 -14.58 -8.70 -22.59
C SER A 462 -14.44 -9.85 -23.58
N SER A 463 -15.38 -10.01 -24.53
CA SER A 463 -15.27 -11.05 -25.57
C SER A 463 -13.99 -10.93 -26.39
N ALA A 464 -13.58 -9.70 -26.74
CA ALA A 464 -12.34 -9.45 -27.48
C ALA A 464 -11.12 -9.79 -26.63
N VAL A 465 -11.14 -9.40 -25.35
CA VAL A 465 -10.03 -9.65 -24.41
C VAL A 465 -9.87 -11.15 -24.16
N VAL A 466 -10.96 -11.87 -23.88
CA VAL A 466 -10.94 -13.33 -23.67
C VAL A 466 -10.47 -14.06 -24.92
N SER A 467 -10.94 -13.65 -26.11
CA SER A 467 -10.50 -14.22 -27.39
C SER A 467 -8.98 -14.05 -27.58
N ALA A 468 -8.47 -12.84 -27.36
CA ALA A 468 -7.05 -12.53 -27.45
C ALA A 468 -6.21 -13.34 -26.44
N VAL A 469 -6.69 -13.47 -25.20
CA VAL A 469 -6.04 -14.29 -24.16
C VAL A 469 -5.97 -15.75 -24.59
N CYS A 470 -7.10 -16.34 -25.02
CA CYS A 470 -7.12 -17.72 -25.48
C CYS A 470 -6.19 -17.95 -26.67
N ALA A 471 -6.18 -17.05 -27.66
CA ALA A 471 -5.31 -17.13 -28.82
C ALA A 471 -3.82 -16.99 -28.46
N ALA A 472 -3.49 -16.15 -27.47
CA ALA A 472 -2.13 -16.03 -26.96
C ALA A 472 -1.67 -17.32 -26.25
N MET A 473 -2.52 -17.88 -25.40
CA MET A 473 -2.20 -19.10 -24.65
C MET A 473 -2.09 -20.32 -25.56
N ASP A 474 -2.96 -20.46 -26.56
CA ASP A 474 -2.90 -21.53 -27.57
C ASP A 474 -1.58 -21.51 -28.34
N ARG A 475 -1.14 -20.32 -28.78
CA ARG A 475 0.13 -20.14 -29.50
C ARG A 475 1.36 -20.54 -28.69
N LEU A 476 1.32 -20.34 -27.39
CA LEU A 476 2.39 -20.73 -26.46
C LEU A 476 2.26 -22.18 -25.97
N GLY A 477 1.17 -22.87 -26.30
CA GLY A 477 0.83 -24.19 -25.75
C GLY A 477 0.66 -24.16 -24.22
N ILE A 478 0.19 -23.04 -23.65
CA ILE A 478 -0.05 -22.90 -22.21
C ILE A 478 -1.52 -23.27 -21.92
N PRO A 479 -1.79 -24.31 -21.13
CA PRO A 479 -3.15 -24.67 -20.78
C PRO A 479 -3.71 -23.67 -19.76
N VAL A 480 -4.84 -23.05 -20.08
CA VAL A 480 -5.61 -22.25 -19.12
C VAL A 480 -6.37 -23.20 -18.19
N GLN A 481 -6.02 -23.18 -16.91
CA GLN A 481 -6.51 -24.14 -15.92
C GLN A 481 -7.81 -23.70 -15.23
N MET A 482 -8.08 -22.39 -15.26
CA MET A 482 -9.24 -21.72 -14.66
C MET A 482 -9.38 -20.32 -15.27
N ILE A 483 -10.61 -19.87 -15.48
CA ILE A 483 -10.94 -18.50 -15.89
C ILE A 483 -11.97 -17.97 -14.89
N SER A 484 -11.81 -16.72 -14.48
CA SER A 484 -12.78 -16.01 -13.63
C SER A 484 -13.03 -14.60 -14.17
N GLN A 485 -14.31 -14.33 -14.44
CA GLN A 485 -14.82 -13.05 -14.90
C GLN A 485 -16.25 -12.87 -14.35
N GLY A 486 -16.63 -11.66 -13.93
CA GLY A 486 -18.03 -11.31 -13.73
C GLY A 486 -18.36 -10.57 -12.43
N ALA A 487 -17.57 -10.72 -11.37
CA ALA A 487 -17.82 -10.00 -10.11
C ALA A 487 -17.32 -8.54 -10.15
N SER A 488 -16.23 -8.29 -10.88
CA SER A 488 -15.66 -6.96 -11.10
C SER A 488 -15.96 -6.47 -12.51
N LYS A 489 -16.19 -5.16 -12.65
CA LYS A 489 -16.41 -4.51 -13.94
C LYS A 489 -15.12 -4.19 -14.68
N VAL A 490 -13.95 -4.51 -14.12
CA VAL A 490 -12.65 -4.10 -14.66
C VAL A 490 -11.58 -5.19 -14.67
N ASN A 491 -11.90 -6.44 -14.30
CA ASN A 491 -10.90 -7.53 -14.24
C ASN A 491 -11.33 -8.79 -15.01
N ILE A 492 -10.33 -9.49 -15.56
CA ILE A 492 -10.42 -10.87 -16.05
C ILE A 492 -9.19 -11.62 -15.54
N SER A 493 -9.38 -12.72 -14.83
CA SER A 493 -8.27 -13.51 -14.28
C SER A 493 -8.24 -14.91 -14.88
N ILE A 494 -7.04 -15.36 -15.24
CA ILE A 494 -6.77 -16.74 -15.67
C ILE A 494 -5.77 -17.40 -14.72
N VAL A 495 -5.84 -18.71 -14.59
CA VAL A 495 -4.83 -19.49 -13.85
C VAL A 495 -4.03 -20.33 -14.85
N VAL A 496 -2.71 -20.22 -14.76
CA VAL A 496 -1.73 -20.93 -15.59
C VAL A 496 -0.69 -21.62 -14.70
N PRO A 497 0.09 -22.58 -15.24
CA PRO A 497 1.24 -23.14 -14.51
C PRO A 497 2.23 -22.03 -14.11
N GLU A 498 2.71 -22.06 -12.85
CA GLU A 498 3.60 -21.04 -12.27
C GLU A 498 4.89 -20.88 -13.09
N GLU A 499 5.45 -21.98 -13.58
CA GLU A 499 6.66 -21.99 -14.40
C GLU A 499 6.52 -21.32 -15.78
N ARG A 500 5.29 -21.19 -16.29
CA ARG A 500 4.97 -20.54 -17.58
C ARG A 500 4.35 -19.15 -17.40
N ALA A 501 4.18 -18.66 -16.17
CA ALA A 501 3.50 -17.40 -15.89
C ALA A 501 4.20 -16.19 -16.51
N VAL A 502 5.54 -16.15 -16.45
CA VAL A 502 6.34 -15.08 -17.04
C VAL A 502 6.14 -15.00 -18.56
N GLU A 503 6.18 -16.14 -19.24
CA GLU A 503 5.95 -16.21 -20.68
C GLU A 503 4.54 -15.75 -21.06
N ALA A 504 3.54 -16.15 -20.27
CA ALA A 504 2.16 -15.73 -20.47
C ALA A 504 2.01 -14.20 -20.34
N VAL A 505 2.58 -13.60 -19.29
CA VAL A 505 2.53 -12.15 -19.07
C VAL A 505 3.26 -11.39 -20.19
N GLN A 506 4.44 -11.87 -20.60
CA GLN A 506 5.21 -11.24 -21.69
C GLN A 506 4.47 -11.26 -23.02
N GLU A 507 3.86 -12.38 -23.38
CA GLU A 507 3.12 -12.49 -24.64
C GLU A 507 1.84 -11.66 -24.64
N LEU A 508 1.09 -11.66 -23.53
CA LEU A 508 -0.07 -10.78 -23.38
C LEU A 508 0.34 -9.30 -23.40
N HIS A 509 1.45 -8.94 -22.76
CA HIS A 509 1.96 -7.57 -22.78
C HIS A 509 2.32 -7.14 -24.21
N ARG A 510 3.04 -8.00 -24.94
CA ARG A 510 3.40 -7.77 -26.34
C ARG A 510 2.17 -7.57 -27.21
N HIS A 511 1.13 -8.38 -27.02
CA HIS A 511 -0.10 -8.29 -27.80
C HIS A 511 -0.89 -6.99 -27.53
N PHE A 512 -1.03 -6.60 -26.26
CA PHE A 512 -1.89 -5.46 -25.89
C PHE A 512 -1.18 -4.10 -25.88
N PHE A 513 0.14 -4.05 -25.70
CA PHE A 513 0.86 -2.79 -25.50
C PHE A 513 1.97 -2.50 -26.52
N GLU A 514 2.48 -3.52 -27.22
CA GLU A 514 3.64 -3.36 -28.13
C GLU A 514 3.25 -3.42 -29.62
N GLN A 515 2.05 -3.93 -29.95
CA GLN A 515 1.55 -3.95 -31.33
C GLN A 515 0.72 -2.68 -31.64
N PRO A 516 0.85 -2.09 -32.84
CA PRO A 516 0.04 -0.94 -33.23
C PRO A 516 -1.46 -1.32 -33.27
N PRO A 517 -2.38 -0.37 -32.98
CA PRO A 517 -3.81 -0.63 -32.78
C PRO A 517 -4.61 -1.16 -34.00
N ASP A 518 -3.98 -1.53 -35.12
CA ASP A 518 -4.65 -1.83 -36.40
C ASP A 518 -4.68 -3.32 -36.80
N CYS A 519 -4.56 -4.28 -35.87
CA CYS A 519 -4.69 -5.71 -36.20
C CYS A 519 -5.82 -6.46 -35.48
N ALA A 520 -6.64 -5.78 -34.66
CA ALA A 520 -7.75 -6.40 -33.94
C ALA A 520 -9.09 -6.34 -34.69
N GLY A 521 -9.09 -6.02 -35.99
CA GLY A 521 -10.31 -5.82 -36.78
C GLY A 521 -10.15 -6.10 -38.26
N ALA A 522 -9.52 -7.22 -38.64
CA ALA A 522 -9.63 -7.75 -40.00
C ALA A 522 -9.18 -9.22 -40.06
N SER A 523 -10.10 -10.14 -39.77
CA SER A 523 -10.36 -11.37 -40.56
C SER A 523 -11.53 -12.12 -39.95
#